data_AF-A0A833ALM8-F1
#
_entry.id   AF-A0A833ALM8-F1
#
_cell.length_a   1.000
_cell.length_b   1.000
_cell.length_c   1.000
_cell.angle_alpha   90.00
_cell.angle_beta   90.00
_cell.angle_gamma   90.00
#
_symmetry.space_group_name_H-M   'P 1'
#
loop_
_entity.id
_entity.type
_entity.pdbx_description
1 polymer ?
#
loop_
_entity_poly.entity_id
_entity_poly.type
_entity_poly.pdbx_seq_one_letter_code
_entity_poly.pdbx_strand_id
1 'polypeptide(L)'
;MKALNFLILIIVFIFNSIPLISQSRHYDSPLRVKVVNWNKVNPDQKTKLVKHVKDRYMGKWERISFIEGHQTLEKEDALDNSLLVNNGDLTIAGKIDGKAVVINGDVHVLATANVADNIVSINGKIYSESGAKISGELIETVIRRSIALHKRKTSFSSKRSESAYFAPESTYENESIEWTKKYNWSKRKRSKRWNVYSSSRQHENLINENHFVYRYNRVDGLFLGANIPPAHNFRSQPVNLDVNGFIGYGFAGERWRYRGNLELGLYEHGGPILGASIYDLTDSQDEWIIPTQENSLAAALIREDFQDYYRREGFGFYVREQMFPSLEFNLGYYEEDFFSLERNTNWSLFGGDKRFRHNPDIDEGLMKIYKAKISLDTRDDKDSPFSGWFITASGMWNKSHDESAYDYDRFILDLRRYIPLRYGENFDIRLRVGTGRGYMPRQHLFYLGGISTLRGFEYKDFAGDRLVLANIEYRFGNHSRRFRGDSILDPFNFILFFDTGRAWFADSNDKYNQGFKQLSWDLMHSNIGIALTDDEGRVRLNIAKSVDAGPSDLIVTFRINRAF
;
A
#
# COMPACT_ATOMS: atom_id res chain seq x y z
N MET A 1 -16.20 -12.75 26.89
CA MET A 1 -17.32 -12.99 25.94
C MET A 1 -18.03 -11.73 25.46
N LYS A 2 -18.26 -10.68 26.27
CA LYS A 2 -18.98 -9.48 25.81
C LYS A 2 -18.21 -8.54 24.84
N ALA A 3 -16.88 -8.51 24.89
CA ALA A 3 -16.07 -7.70 23.95
C ALA A 3 -15.99 -8.29 22.52
N LEU A 4 -16.00 -9.63 22.41
CA LEU A 4 -16.06 -10.32 21.12
C LEU A 4 -17.43 -10.10 20.44
N ASN A 5 -18.51 -10.08 21.22
CA ASN A 5 -19.84 -9.77 20.72
C ASN A 5 -19.99 -8.30 20.27
N PHE A 6 -19.26 -7.36 20.87
CA PHE A 6 -19.26 -5.95 20.43
C PHE A 6 -18.51 -5.77 19.11
N LEU A 7 -17.37 -6.48 18.93
CA LEU A 7 -16.62 -6.49 17.67
C LEU A 7 -17.42 -7.14 16.54
N ILE A 8 -18.14 -8.23 16.83
CA ILE A 8 -19.05 -8.90 15.89
C ILE A 8 -20.24 -7.99 15.54
N LEU A 9 -20.80 -7.24 16.51
CA LEU A 9 -21.90 -6.30 16.25
C LEU A 9 -21.47 -5.17 15.30
N ILE A 10 -20.26 -4.62 15.48
CA ILE A 10 -19.70 -3.58 14.60
C ILE A 10 -19.50 -4.13 13.18
N ILE A 11 -18.99 -5.35 13.05
CA ILE A 11 -18.83 -6.02 11.74
C ILE A 11 -20.19 -6.22 11.07
N VAL A 12 -21.22 -6.68 11.79
CA VAL A 12 -22.58 -6.90 11.26
C VAL A 12 -23.29 -5.58 10.89
N PHE A 13 -23.03 -4.49 11.61
CA PHE A 13 -23.61 -3.17 11.32
C PHE A 13 -22.99 -2.51 10.07
N ILE A 14 -21.69 -2.72 9.84
CA ILE A 14 -20.97 -2.24 8.65
C ILE A 14 -21.40 -2.98 7.39
N PHE A 15 -21.74 -4.27 7.47
CA PHE A 15 -22.21 -5.05 6.31
C PHE A 15 -23.67 -4.76 5.90
N ASN A 16 -24.52 -4.28 6.81
CA ASN A 16 -25.95 -4.07 6.52
C ASN A 16 -26.32 -2.65 6.04
N SER A 17 -25.36 -1.75 5.91
CA SER A 17 -25.60 -0.33 5.60
C SER A 17 -25.24 0.00 4.13
N ILE A 18 -25.88 -0.66 3.16
CA ILE A 18 -25.84 -0.28 1.75
C ILE A 18 -27.29 0.06 1.32
N PRO A 19 -27.61 1.32 0.98
CA PRO A 19 -28.93 1.64 0.48
C PRO A 19 -29.10 1.14 -0.97
N LEU A 20 -30.14 0.33 -1.20
CA LEU A 20 -30.69 0.03 -2.52
C LEU A 20 -31.69 1.12 -2.92
N ILE A 21 -31.35 1.97 -3.90
CA ILE A 21 -32.29 2.85 -4.62
C ILE A 21 -31.71 3.10 -6.03
N SER A 22 -32.44 3.19 -7.15
CA SER A 22 -33.65 2.59 -7.71
C SER A 22 -33.81 3.19 -9.14
N GLN A 23 -34.56 2.50 -10.01
CA GLN A 23 -35.30 3.02 -11.19
C GLN A 23 -34.52 3.38 -12.47
N SER A 24 -34.69 2.53 -13.50
CA SER A 24 -34.53 2.88 -14.90
C SER A 24 -35.85 3.44 -15.47
N ARG A 25 -35.78 4.54 -16.23
CA ARG A 25 -36.87 5.07 -17.05
C ARG A 25 -36.80 4.46 -18.45
N HIS A 26 -37.92 3.95 -18.94
CA HIS A 26 -38.10 3.55 -20.34
C HIS A 26 -38.07 4.75 -21.29
N TYR A 27 -37.43 4.58 -22.44
CA TYR A 27 -37.64 5.39 -23.64
C TYR A 27 -37.65 4.45 -24.86
N ASP A 28 -38.83 4.27 -25.45
CA ASP A 28 -39.03 3.53 -26.70
C ASP A 28 -38.56 4.37 -27.90
N SER A 29 -37.71 3.79 -28.76
CA SER A 29 -37.70 3.93 -30.24
C SER A 29 -36.46 3.23 -30.85
N PRO A 30 -36.59 2.44 -31.94
CA PRO A 30 -35.47 1.73 -32.55
C PRO A 30 -34.64 2.66 -33.44
N LEU A 31 -33.45 3.05 -32.99
CA LEU A 31 -32.53 3.87 -33.77
C LEU A 31 -31.58 3.00 -34.60
N ARG A 32 -31.68 3.15 -35.93
CA ARG A 32 -30.79 2.57 -36.94
C ARG A 32 -29.32 2.81 -36.59
N VAL A 33 -28.57 1.71 -36.41
CA VAL A 33 -27.12 1.71 -36.18
C VAL A 33 -26.40 2.43 -37.32
N LYS A 34 -25.83 3.61 -37.04
CA LYS A 34 -24.88 4.27 -37.94
C LYS A 34 -23.50 3.65 -37.70
N VAL A 35 -23.19 2.59 -38.44
CA VAL A 35 -21.86 1.96 -38.42
C VAL A 35 -20.83 2.95 -38.97
N VAL A 36 -20.02 3.54 -38.08
CA VAL A 36 -18.89 4.36 -38.51
C VAL A 36 -17.73 3.42 -38.84
N ASN A 37 -17.39 3.33 -40.11
CA ASN A 37 -16.22 2.60 -40.57
C ASN A 37 -14.95 3.26 -40.00
N TRP A 38 -14.19 2.52 -39.19
CA TRP A 38 -12.99 2.97 -38.44
C TRP A 38 -11.95 3.72 -39.29
N ASN A 39 -11.92 3.46 -40.60
CA ASN A 39 -11.02 4.12 -41.55
C ASN A 39 -11.41 5.58 -41.85
N LYS A 40 -12.51 6.12 -41.28
CA LYS A 40 -12.97 7.50 -41.47
C LYS A 40 -12.97 8.36 -40.19
N VAL A 41 -12.37 7.90 -39.09
CA VAL A 41 -12.36 8.62 -37.79
C VAL A 41 -11.08 9.46 -37.62
N ASN A 42 -11.26 10.77 -37.37
CA ASN A 42 -10.23 11.81 -37.20
C ASN A 42 -9.14 11.40 -36.16
N PRO A 43 -7.82 11.49 -36.50
CA PRO A 43 -6.73 11.02 -35.62
C PRO A 43 -6.59 11.76 -34.29
N ASP A 44 -6.97 13.03 -34.21
CA ASP A 44 -6.68 13.88 -33.04
C ASP A 44 -7.65 13.67 -31.86
N GLN A 45 -8.73 12.90 -32.06
CA GLN A 45 -9.66 12.49 -31.00
C GLN A 45 -9.46 11.04 -30.50
N LYS A 46 -8.45 10.32 -31.02
CA LYS A 46 -8.17 8.93 -30.60
C LYS A 46 -7.43 8.91 -29.26
N THR A 47 -8.19 8.92 -28.17
CA THR A 47 -7.68 8.69 -26.81
C THR A 47 -6.77 7.47 -26.79
N LYS A 48 -5.52 7.65 -26.34
CA LYS A 48 -4.49 6.59 -26.22
C LYS A 48 -5.01 5.31 -25.56
N LEU A 49 -6.01 5.44 -24.67
CA LEU A 49 -6.71 4.33 -24.03
C LEU A 49 -7.48 3.46 -25.01
N VAL A 50 -8.32 4.04 -25.88
CA VAL A 50 -9.09 3.29 -26.89
C VAL A 50 -8.14 2.52 -27.82
N LYS A 51 -7.03 3.15 -28.22
CA LYS A 51 -5.98 2.48 -29.02
C LYS A 51 -5.34 1.32 -28.26
N HIS A 52 -4.94 1.54 -27.00
CA HIS A 52 -4.33 0.50 -26.16
C HIS A 52 -5.28 -0.67 -25.89
N VAL A 53 -6.55 -0.39 -25.65
CA VAL A 53 -7.60 -1.40 -25.44
C VAL A 53 -7.83 -2.21 -26.70
N LYS A 54 -7.92 -1.54 -27.86
CA LYS A 54 -8.01 -2.21 -29.16
C LYS A 54 -6.81 -3.13 -29.38
N ASP A 55 -5.59 -2.65 -29.20
CA ASP A 55 -4.37 -3.45 -29.41
C ASP A 55 -4.26 -4.65 -28.44
N ARG A 56 -4.92 -4.58 -27.28
CA ARG A 56 -4.82 -5.57 -26.21
C ARG A 56 -5.93 -6.63 -26.24
N TYR A 57 -7.16 -6.22 -26.54
CA TYR A 57 -8.34 -7.07 -26.43
C TYR A 57 -8.93 -7.45 -27.80
N MET A 58 -8.60 -6.70 -28.85
CA MET A 58 -9.08 -6.94 -30.21
C MET A 58 -7.95 -7.41 -31.14
N GLY A 59 -8.27 -8.29 -32.09
CA GLY A 59 -7.35 -8.78 -33.10
C GLY A 59 -7.00 -7.70 -34.14
N LYS A 60 -5.76 -7.75 -34.65
CA LYS A 60 -5.23 -6.81 -35.67
C LYS A 60 -6.12 -6.73 -36.92
N TRP A 61 -6.83 -7.80 -37.25
CA TRP A 61 -7.67 -7.95 -38.45
C TRP A 61 -9.15 -8.20 -38.11
N GLU A 62 -9.55 -8.00 -36.86
CA GLU A 62 -10.92 -8.23 -36.40
C GLU A 62 -11.85 -7.11 -36.88
N ARG A 63 -13.05 -7.47 -37.35
CA ARG A 63 -14.10 -6.48 -37.64
C ARG A 63 -14.63 -5.97 -36.31
N ILE A 64 -14.61 -4.65 -36.10
CA ILE A 64 -15.03 -4.01 -34.85
C ILE A 64 -16.05 -2.93 -35.14
N SER A 65 -17.22 -3.02 -34.51
CA SER A 65 -18.19 -1.93 -34.39
C SER A 65 -17.82 -1.07 -33.18
N PHE A 66 -17.61 0.23 -33.39
CA PHE A 66 -17.23 1.17 -32.33
C PHE A 66 -18.38 2.13 -32.04
N ILE A 67 -18.76 2.27 -30.77
CA ILE A 67 -19.85 3.12 -30.30
C ILE A 67 -19.34 4.00 -29.15
N GLU A 68 -19.71 5.27 -29.16
CA GLU A 68 -19.52 6.20 -28.04
C GLU A 68 -20.87 6.37 -27.32
N GLY A 69 -20.87 6.30 -25.99
CA GLY A 69 -22.08 6.42 -25.17
C GLY A 69 -22.79 5.08 -24.92
N HIS A 70 -23.92 5.14 -24.21
CA HIS A 70 -24.70 3.98 -23.80
C HIS A 70 -25.30 3.24 -25.02
N GLN A 71 -25.30 1.91 -24.97
CA GLN A 71 -25.84 1.06 -26.02
C GLN A 71 -26.68 -0.09 -25.44
N THR A 72 -27.81 -0.37 -26.09
CA THR A 72 -28.62 -1.58 -25.85
C THR A 72 -28.69 -2.39 -27.13
N LEU A 73 -28.46 -3.71 -27.04
CA LEU A 73 -28.76 -4.68 -28.09
C LEU A 73 -30.00 -5.45 -27.67
N GLU A 74 -31.10 -5.21 -28.36
CA GLU A 74 -32.37 -5.88 -28.10
C GLU A 74 -32.30 -7.35 -28.53
N LYS A 75 -33.28 -8.15 -28.10
CA LYS A 75 -33.29 -9.61 -28.34
C LYS A 75 -33.17 -10.00 -29.82
N GLU A 76 -33.76 -9.19 -30.70
CA GLU A 76 -33.77 -9.42 -32.15
C GLU A 76 -32.52 -8.88 -32.86
N ASP A 77 -31.65 -8.15 -32.15
CA ASP A 77 -30.43 -7.60 -32.71
C ASP A 77 -29.35 -8.68 -32.81
N ALA A 78 -28.68 -8.73 -33.97
CA ALA A 78 -27.53 -9.61 -34.20
C ALA A 78 -26.36 -8.84 -34.81
N LEU A 79 -25.22 -8.89 -34.14
CA LEU A 79 -23.96 -8.30 -34.61
C LEU A 79 -23.02 -9.40 -35.11
N ASP A 80 -22.57 -9.30 -36.36
CA ASP A 80 -21.69 -10.29 -37.03
C ASP A 80 -20.19 -10.08 -36.72
N ASN A 81 -19.88 -9.29 -35.69
CA ASN A 81 -18.53 -8.82 -35.39
C ASN A 81 -18.40 -8.38 -33.92
N SER A 82 -17.19 -7.96 -33.53
CA SER A 82 -16.91 -7.52 -32.16
C SER A 82 -17.36 -6.09 -31.91
N LEU A 83 -17.87 -5.82 -30.70
CA LEU A 83 -18.38 -4.53 -30.27
C LEU A 83 -17.41 -3.86 -29.29
N LEU A 84 -17.10 -2.58 -29.51
CA LEU A 84 -16.35 -1.73 -28.59
C LEU A 84 -17.19 -0.50 -28.23
N VAL A 85 -17.61 -0.39 -26.97
CA VAL A 85 -18.33 0.77 -26.42
C VAL A 85 -17.37 1.61 -25.59
N ASN A 86 -17.35 2.92 -25.79
CA ASN A 86 -16.55 3.86 -25.02
C ASN A 86 -17.45 4.87 -24.30
N ASN A 87 -17.17 5.13 -23.03
CA ASN A 87 -17.86 6.07 -22.16
C ASN A 87 -19.40 5.88 -22.10
N GLY A 88 -19.85 4.64 -21.91
CA GLY A 88 -21.25 4.33 -21.69
C GLY A 88 -21.49 2.85 -21.41
N ASP A 89 -22.62 2.55 -20.78
CA ASP A 89 -22.97 1.17 -20.39
C ASP A 89 -23.46 0.38 -21.61
N LEU A 90 -23.30 -0.94 -21.58
CA LEU A 90 -23.78 -1.85 -22.62
C LEU A 90 -24.80 -2.83 -22.04
N THR A 91 -26.02 -2.82 -22.54
CA THR A 91 -27.02 -3.86 -22.25
C THR A 91 -27.14 -4.82 -23.42
N ILE A 92 -27.02 -6.12 -23.18
CA ILE A 92 -27.02 -7.17 -24.21
C ILE A 92 -28.19 -8.11 -23.94
N ALA A 93 -29.18 -8.10 -24.83
CA ALA A 93 -30.26 -9.08 -24.91
C ALA A 93 -30.17 -9.95 -26.19
N GLY A 94 -29.53 -9.42 -27.25
CA GLY A 94 -29.36 -10.06 -28.56
C GLY A 94 -28.08 -10.87 -28.75
N LYS A 95 -27.66 -11.05 -30.00
CA LYS A 95 -26.49 -11.86 -30.40
C LYS A 95 -25.27 -11.01 -30.78
N ILE A 96 -24.08 -11.38 -30.31
CA ILE A 96 -22.79 -10.83 -30.76
C ILE A 96 -21.89 -12.01 -31.20
N ASP A 97 -21.57 -12.08 -32.49
CA ASP A 97 -20.67 -13.06 -33.10
C ASP A 97 -19.20 -12.61 -32.99
N GLY A 98 -18.79 -12.26 -31.77
CA GLY A 98 -17.50 -11.66 -31.45
C GLY A 98 -17.42 -11.26 -29.98
N LYS A 99 -16.44 -10.40 -29.66
CA LYS A 99 -16.19 -9.87 -28.32
C LYS A 99 -17.06 -8.66 -28.04
N ALA A 100 -17.41 -8.45 -26.78
CA ALA A 100 -17.98 -7.19 -26.31
C ALA A 100 -16.98 -6.52 -25.35
N VAL A 101 -16.50 -5.33 -25.69
CA VAL A 101 -15.56 -4.58 -24.85
C VAL A 101 -16.15 -3.22 -24.53
N VAL A 102 -16.19 -2.87 -23.24
CA VAL A 102 -16.70 -1.58 -22.77
C VAL A 102 -15.60 -0.85 -22.01
N ILE A 103 -15.42 0.44 -22.29
CA ILE A 103 -14.47 1.33 -21.61
C ILE A 103 -15.26 2.39 -20.85
N ASN A 104 -15.00 2.53 -19.56
CA ASN A 104 -15.68 3.46 -18.65
C ASN A 104 -17.22 3.30 -18.66
N GLY A 105 -17.70 2.05 -18.55
CA GLY A 105 -19.12 1.72 -18.50
C GLY A 105 -19.36 0.28 -18.02
N ASP A 106 -20.54 0.04 -17.46
CA ASP A 106 -20.97 -1.26 -16.99
C ASP A 106 -21.57 -2.11 -18.12
N VAL A 107 -21.55 -3.43 -17.99
CA VAL A 107 -22.15 -4.36 -18.94
C VAL A 107 -23.27 -5.14 -18.25
N HIS A 108 -24.47 -5.11 -18.82
CA HIS A 108 -25.62 -5.89 -18.38
C HIS A 108 -25.96 -6.95 -19.41
N VAL A 109 -25.72 -8.22 -19.09
CA VAL A 109 -25.99 -9.37 -19.96
C VAL A 109 -27.30 -10.01 -19.52
N LEU A 110 -28.36 -9.83 -20.30
CA LEU A 110 -29.69 -10.34 -20.01
C LEU A 110 -29.80 -11.83 -20.34
N ALA A 111 -30.79 -12.52 -19.78
CA ALA A 111 -30.96 -13.96 -19.92
C ALA A 111 -31.10 -14.46 -21.39
N THR A 112 -31.44 -13.60 -22.35
CA THR A 112 -31.55 -13.95 -23.78
C THR A 112 -30.25 -13.77 -24.58
N ALA A 113 -29.22 -13.17 -23.97
CA ALA A 113 -28.00 -12.81 -24.66
C ALA A 113 -27.23 -14.03 -25.21
N ASN A 114 -26.61 -13.85 -26.37
CA ASN A 114 -25.69 -14.84 -26.95
C ASN A 114 -24.41 -14.16 -27.44
N VAL A 115 -23.32 -14.31 -26.70
CA VAL A 115 -22.01 -13.72 -27.04
C VAL A 115 -21.00 -14.82 -27.32
N ALA A 116 -20.47 -14.83 -28.53
CA ALA A 116 -19.61 -15.89 -29.05
C ALA A 116 -18.17 -15.87 -28.48
N ASP A 117 -17.76 -14.78 -27.84
CA ASP A 117 -16.41 -14.61 -27.27
C ASP A 117 -16.47 -13.83 -25.95
N ASN A 118 -15.33 -13.30 -25.51
CA ASN A 118 -15.14 -12.62 -24.23
C ASN A 118 -15.98 -11.35 -24.12
N ILE A 119 -16.48 -11.09 -22.91
CA ILE A 119 -17.06 -9.81 -22.51
C ILE A 119 -16.07 -9.15 -21.56
N VAL A 120 -15.64 -7.93 -21.89
CA VAL A 120 -14.63 -7.20 -21.14
C VAL A 120 -15.19 -5.84 -20.74
N SER A 121 -15.21 -5.53 -19.44
CA SER A 121 -15.45 -4.17 -18.95
C SER A 121 -14.15 -3.58 -18.39
N ILE A 122 -13.78 -2.39 -18.87
CA ILE A 122 -12.61 -1.63 -18.45
C ILE A 122 -13.11 -0.41 -17.68
N ASN A 123 -12.73 -0.30 -16.41
CA ASN A 123 -13.22 0.70 -15.47
C ASN A 123 -14.76 0.65 -15.26
N GLY A 124 -15.35 -0.54 -15.33
CA GLY A 124 -16.76 -0.82 -15.05
C GLY A 124 -16.95 -2.26 -14.55
N LYS A 125 -18.20 -2.66 -14.35
CA LYS A 125 -18.61 -4.00 -13.87
C LYS A 125 -19.42 -4.77 -14.91
N ILE A 126 -19.51 -6.09 -14.75
CA ILE A 126 -20.33 -6.96 -15.58
C ILE A 126 -21.39 -7.65 -14.70
N TYR A 127 -22.66 -7.45 -15.05
CA TYR A 127 -23.80 -8.12 -14.45
C TYR A 127 -24.38 -9.10 -15.46
N SER A 128 -24.50 -10.38 -15.11
CA SER A 128 -25.02 -11.41 -16.01
C SER A 128 -26.17 -12.17 -15.37
N GLU A 129 -27.27 -12.32 -16.09
CA GLU A 129 -28.45 -13.06 -15.65
C GLU A 129 -28.33 -14.56 -15.95
N SER A 130 -28.96 -15.38 -15.11
CA SER A 130 -29.04 -16.84 -15.30
C SER A 130 -29.86 -17.16 -16.57
N GLY A 131 -29.16 -17.48 -17.66
CA GLY A 131 -29.76 -17.79 -18.97
C GLY A 131 -28.90 -17.33 -20.14
N ALA A 132 -28.06 -16.32 -19.93
CA ALA A 132 -27.14 -15.81 -20.94
C ALA A 132 -26.16 -16.87 -21.44
N LYS A 133 -25.96 -16.95 -22.76
CA LYS A 133 -24.99 -17.85 -23.39
C LYS A 133 -23.74 -17.06 -23.74
N ILE A 134 -22.67 -17.27 -22.99
CA ILE A 134 -21.38 -16.63 -23.22
C ILE A 134 -20.34 -17.73 -23.44
N SER A 135 -19.76 -17.79 -24.64
CA SER A 135 -18.76 -18.81 -24.98
C SER A 135 -17.35 -18.44 -24.50
N GLY A 136 -17.10 -17.16 -24.19
CA GLY A 136 -15.83 -16.65 -23.64
C GLY A 136 -15.85 -16.38 -22.14
N GLU A 137 -14.82 -15.70 -21.64
CA GLU A 137 -14.70 -15.25 -20.25
C GLU A 137 -15.37 -13.89 -20.03
N LEU A 138 -15.88 -13.68 -18.81
CA LEU A 138 -16.27 -12.36 -18.30
C LEU A 138 -15.06 -11.72 -17.61
N ILE A 139 -14.61 -10.58 -18.11
CA ILE A 139 -13.35 -9.95 -17.69
C ILE A 139 -13.62 -8.51 -17.24
N GLU A 140 -13.55 -8.27 -15.92
CA GLU A 140 -13.54 -6.93 -15.34
C GLU A 140 -12.10 -6.47 -15.11
N THR A 141 -11.75 -5.26 -15.55
CA THR A 141 -10.38 -4.75 -15.43
C THR A 141 -10.34 -3.24 -15.24
N VAL A 142 -9.25 -2.72 -14.67
CA VAL A 142 -9.02 -1.29 -14.48
C VAL A 142 -7.73 -0.90 -15.19
N ILE A 143 -7.78 0.10 -16.08
CA ILE A 143 -6.60 0.63 -16.75
C ILE A 143 -6.26 2.00 -16.17
N ARG A 144 -5.26 2.04 -15.28
CA ARG A 144 -4.65 3.29 -14.79
C ARG A 144 -3.81 3.95 -15.90
N ARG A 145 -3.92 5.27 -16.02
CA ARG A 145 -3.38 6.11 -17.10
C ARG A 145 -1.87 6.37 -16.92
N SER A 146 -1.00 5.38 -17.13
CA SER A 146 0.48 5.57 -17.11
C SER A 146 1.11 5.66 -18.52
N ILE A 147 0.53 6.45 -19.43
CA ILE A 147 1.10 6.67 -20.79
C ILE A 147 1.12 8.16 -21.18
N ALA A 148 2.01 8.93 -20.52
CA ALA A 148 2.73 10.14 -20.98
C ALA A 148 3.41 10.74 -19.72
N LEU A 149 4.72 10.74 -19.51
CA LEU A 149 5.76 11.45 -20.26
C LEU A 149 7.14 10.83 -19.89
N HIS A 150 7.78 10.09 -20.81
CA HIS A 150 9.23 9.88 -20.77
C HIS A 150 9.77 9.69 -22.19
N LYS A 151 9.79 10.81 -22.92
CA LYS A 151 10.74 11.03 -24.03
C LYS A 151 11.22 12.47 -23.92
N ARG A 152 12.22 12.69 -23.08
CA ARG A 152 13.20 13.74 -23.33
C ARG A 152 14.58 13.20 -22.96
N LYS A 153 15.31 12.77 -24.00
CA LYS A 153 16.76 12.69 -23.95
C LYS A 153 17.25 14.12 -23.73
N THR A 154 17.75 14.41 -22.53
CA THR A 154 18.77 15.44 -22.34
C THR A 154 19.97 14.76 -21.73
N SER A 155 20.79 14.22 -22.61
CA SER A 155 22.20 13.97 -22.35
C SER A 155 22.87 15.31 -22.04
N PHE A 156 23.36 15.49 -20.82
CA PHE A 156 24.49 16.40 -20.59
C PHE A 156 25.68 15.56 -20.17
N SER A 157 26.69 15.69 -21.01
CA SER A 157 27.95 14.96 -21.05
C SER A 157 28.90 15.53 -20.01
N SER A 158 29.44 14.69 -19.12
CA SER A 158 30.76 14.94 -18.55
C SER A 158 31.79 14.34 -19.51
N LYS A 159 32.44 15.23 -20.26
CA LYS A 159 33.60 14.97 -21.11
C LYS A 159 34.63 14.10 -20.38
N ARG A 160 34.98 12.96 -20.98
CA ARG A 160 36.32 12.39 -20.88
C ARG A 160 36.96 12.61 -22.24
N SER A 161 37.92 13.53 -22.30
CA SER A 161 38.80 13.72 -23.43
C SER A 161 39.89 12.67 -23.40
N GLU A 162 40.03 11.91 -24.47
CA GLU A 162 41.32 11.66 -25.12
C GLU A 162 41.04 11.11 -26.54
N SER A 163 41.49 11.90 -27.53
CA SER A 163 42.21 11.54 -28.76
C SER A 163 41.84 10.26 -29.53
N ALA A 164 41.87 10.15 -30.85
CA ALA A 164 41.88 11.02 -32.03
C ALA A 164 41.89 10.06 -33.25
N TYR A 165 41.37 10.49 -34.40
CA TYR A 165 41.57 9.97 -35.77
C TYR A 165 41.13 8.53 -36.15
N PHE A 166 40.05 8.42 -36.95
CA PHE A 166 40.02 8.10 -38.40
C PHE A 166 38.59 7.73 -38.85
N ALA A 167 38.16 8.26 -40.00
CA ALA A 167 36.95 7.90 -40.75
C ALA A 167 37.31 6.86 -41.85
N PRO A 168 36.45 6.45 -42.83
CA PRO A 168 34.98 6.41 -42.95
C PRO A 168 34.42 5.08 -43.57
N GLU A 169 33.08 5.05 -43.77
CA GLU A 169 32.35 4.58 -44.98
C GLU A 169 31.88 3.11 -45.23
N SER A 170 30.63 3.06 -45.73
CA SER A 170 29.96 2.02 -46.55
C SER A 170 29.59 0.69 -45.86
N THR A 171 28.50 -0.04 -46.18
CA THR A 171 27.72 -0.20 -47.43
C THR A 171 26.34 -0.80 -47.11
N TYR A 172 25.44 -0.75 -48.10
CA TYR A 172 24.09 -1.29 -48.11
C TYR A 172 24.02 -2.82 -48.30
N GLU A 173 22.83 -3.35 -47.97
CA GLU A 173 22.13 -4.50 -48.57
C GLU A 173 22.18 -5.91 -47.92
N ASN A 174 20.95 -6.32 -47.58
CA ASN A 174 20.29 -7.59 -47.86
C ASN A 174 20.42 -8.82 -46.94
N GLU A 175 19.24 -9.12 -46.38
CA GLU A 175 18.54 -10.41 -46.44
C GLU A 175 18.77 -11.46 -45.34
N SER A 176 17.65 -11.69 -44.65
CA SER A 176 17.15 -13.00 -44.23
C SER A 176 17.94 -13.81 -43.20
N ILE A 177 17.62 -13.58 -41.93
CA ILE A 177 17.38 -14.70 -41.00
C ILE A 177 16.02 -14.48 -40.34
N GLU A 178 15.04 -15.13 -40.95
CA GLU A 178 13.70 -15.31 -40.42
C GLU A 178 13.70 -16.57 -39.51
N TRP A 179 12.85 -16.54 -38.46
CA TRP A 179 12.44 -17.66 -37.58
C TRP A 179 13.37 -18.12 -36.43
N THR A 180 13.16 -17.53 -35.24
CA THR A 180 12.82 -18.25 -33.98
C THR A 180 12.70 -17.30 -32.78
N LYS A 181 11.64 -16.49 -32.69
CA LYS A 181 11.10 -16.02 -31.39
C LYS A 181 9.56 -15.93 -31.44
N LYS A 182 8.93 -17.01 -31.86
CA LYS A 182 7.56 -17.36 -31.47
C LYS A 182 7.66 -18.07 -30.11
N TYR A 183 6.70 -17.79 -29.21
CA TYR A 183 6.51 -18.39 -27.87
C TYR A 183 7.35 -17.85 -26.69
N ASN A 184 6.81 -16.83 -25.98
CA ASN A 184 6.51 -16.93 -24.54
C ASN A 184 5.76 -15.69 -23.98
N TRP A 185 4.61 -15.32 -24.57
CA TRP A 185 3.75 -14.28 -23.99
C TRP A 185 2.75 -14.83 -22.94
N SER A 186 2.78 -16.15 -22.68
CA SER A 186 2.05 -16.82 -21.60
C SER A 186 2.81 -16.91 -20.26
N LYS A 187 4.07 -16.46 -20.17
CA LYS A 187 4.82 -16.45 -18.89
C LYS A 187 4.74 -15.14 -18.09
N ARG A 188 4.20 -14.05 -18.67
CA ARG A 188 4.09 -12.74 -17.98
C ARG A 188 2.80 -12.53 -17.15
N LYS A 189 1.84 -13.46 -17.20
CA LYS A 189 0.69 -13.51 -16.27
C LYS A 189 0.91 -14.45 -15.07
N ARG A 190 1.99 -15.23 -15.05
CA ARG A 190 2.38 -16.07 -13.91
C ARG A 190 3.39 -15.41 -12.95
N SER A 191 4.02 -14.29 -13.34
CA SER A 191 5.01 -13.59 -12.52
C SER A 191 4.41 -12.58 -11.51
N LYS A 192 3.08 -12.39 -11.47
CA LYS A 192 2.41 -11.60 -10.41
C LYS A 192 1.89 -12.46 -9.25
N ARG A 193 2.05 -13.78 -9.33
CA ARG A 193 1.54 -14.74 -8.33
C ARG A 193 2.49 -14.96 -7.14
N TRP A 194 3.66 -14.31 -7.12
CA TRP A 194 4.71 -14.55 -6.12
C TRP A 194 5.31 -13.28 -5.50
N ASN A 195 4.69 -12.10 -5.68
CA ASN A 195 5.05 -10.89 -4.92
C ASN A 195 4.42 -10.90 -3.52
N VAL A 196 4.57 -12.01 -2.81
CA VAL A 196 4.09 -12.16 -1.43
C VAL A 196 5.26 -12.42 -0.50
N TYR A 197 6.06 -11.38 -0.30
CA TYR A 197 6.98 -11.30 0.83
C TYR A 197 7.08 -9.84 1.28
N SER A 198 6.05 -9.30 1.96
CA SER A 198 6.23 -8.02 2.67
C SER A 198 5.11 -7.58 3.63
N SER A 199 4.23 -8.44 4.18
CA SER A 199 3.18 -7.94 5.09
C SER A 199 3.51 -8.05 6.59
N SER A 200 4.51 -8.86 6.99
CA SER A 200 4.95 -8.92 8.40
C SER A 200 6.03 -7.91 8.81
N ARG A 201 6.79 -7.31 7.88
CA ARG A 201 8.01 -6.50 8.15
C ARG A 201 7.79 -5.05 8.63
N GLN A 202 6.73 -4.77 9.39
CA GLN A 202 6.45 -3.41 9.89
C GLN A 202 7.32 -2.95 11.08
N HIS A 203 8.30 -3.76 11.50
CA HIS A 203 9.35 -3.37 12.44
C HIS A 203 10.75 -3.46 11.82
N GLU A 204 10.85 -3.73 10.52
CA GLU A 204 12.11 -4.12 9.91
C GLU A 204 12.24 -3.54 8.49
N ASN A 205 12.29 -2.20 8.41
CA ASN A 205 12.43 -1.42 7.17
C ASN A 205 13.76 -1.60 6.39
N LEU A 206 14.41 -2.77 6.43
CA LEU A 206 15.71 -2.97 5.75
C LEU A 206 15.77 -3.98 4.61
N ILE A 207 14.67 -4.65 4.25
CA ILE A 207 14.72 -5.58 3.11
C ILE A 207 13.95 -4.98 1.94
N ASN A 208 14.54 -3.92 1.40
CA ASN A 208 14.38 -3.56 0.01
C ASN A 208 15.05 -4.68 -0.82
N GLU A 209 14.57 -5.00 -2.02
CA GLU A 209 15.32 -5.89 -2.95
C GLU A 209 16.71 -5.31 -3.29
N ASN A 210 16.97 -4.08 -2.86
CA ASN A 210 18.28 -3.48 -2.90
C ASN A 210 19.30 -4.33 -2.12
N HIS A 211 20.38 -4.64 -2.82
CA HIS A 211 21.60 -5.21 -2.25
C HIS A 211 22.37 -4.26 -1.32
N PHE A 212 21.87 -3.03 -1.13
CA PHE A 212 22.49 -1.98 -0.34
C PHE A 212 21.52 -1.45 0.71
N VAL A 213 22.02 -1.36 1.94
CA VAL A 213 21.32 -0.74 3.07
C VAL A 213 21.92 0.63 3.32
N TYR A 214 21.05 1.63 3.42
CA TYR A 214 21.44 2.95 3.88
C TYR A 214 20.34 3.57 4.71
N ARG A 215 20.74 4.35 5.71
CA ARG A 215 19.85 5.19 6.51
C ARG A 215 20.67 6.31 7.15
N TYR A 216 19.98 7.32 7.66
CA TYR A 216 20.59 8.37 8.46
C TYR A 216 19.71 8.64 9.67
N ASN A 217 20.29 8.69 10.87
CA ASN A 217 19.55 9.08 12.06
C ASN A 217 20.49 9.67 13.12
N ARG A 218 19.93 10.17 14.22
CA ARG A 218 20.71 10.87 15.24
C ARG A 218 21.61 9.96 16.10
N VAL A 219 21.44 8.63 16.07
CA VAL A 219 22.19 7.67 16.90
C VAL A 219 23.30 6.94 16.11
N ASP A 220 23.01 6.46 14.89
CA ASP A 220 23.97 5.79 14.01
C ASP A 220 24.71 6.79 13.11
N GLY A 221 24.14 7.99 12.88
CA GLY A 221 24.60 8.90 11.83
C GLY A 221 24.33 8.32 10.45
N LEU A 222 25.27 8.51 9.51
CA LEU A 222 25.22 7.78 8.24
C LEU A 222 25.43 6.29 8.53
N PHE A 223 24.53 5.46 8.03
CA PHE A 223 24.67 4.01 8.08
C PHE A 223 24.77 3.49 6.65
N LEU A 224 25.77 2.66 6.36
CA LEU A 224 25.95 2.01 5.06
C LEU A 224 26.20 0.52 5.27
N GLY A 225 25.57 -0.31 4.44
CA GLY A 225 25.67 -1.76 4.55
C GLY A 225 25.32 -2.51 3.27
N ALA A 226 25.64 -3.80 3.26
CA ALA A 226 25.25 -4.74 2.22
C ALA A 226 24.07 -5.59 2.69
N ASN A 227 23.16 -5.89 1.77
CA ASN A 227 21.98 -6.73 1.99
C ASN A 227 22.04 -7.95 1.06
N ILE A 228 21.81 -9.11 1.64
CA ILE A 228 21.54 -10.36 0.94
C ILE A 228 20.03 -10.56 1.02
N PRO A 229 19.27 -10.20 -0.02
CA PRO A 229 17.82 -10.35 -0.01
C PRO A 229 17.42 -11.83 0.01
N PRO A 230 16.24 -12.18 0.56
CA PRO A 230 15.69 -13.54 0.50
C PRO A 230 15.57 -14.03 -0.94
N ALA A 231 15.89 -15.30 -1.17
CA ALA A 231 15.78 -15.90 -2.50
C ALA A 231 14.31 -16.13 -2.90
N HIS A 232 13.87 -15.51 -4.00
CA HIS A 232 12.47 -15.53 -4.46
C HIS A 232 11.88 -16.93 -4.75
N ASN A 233 12.71 -17.97 -4.88
CA ASN A 233 12.27 -19.36 -5.17
C ASN A 233 13.07 -20.41 -4.40
N PHE A 234 13.51 -20.13 -3.18
CA PHE A 234 14.30 -21.10 -2.40
C PHE A 234 13.60 -22.46 -2.22
N ARG A 235 12.26 -22.48 -2.20
CA ARG A 235 11.44 -23.70 -2.11
C ARG A 235 11.38 -24.55 -3.39
N SER A 236 11.94 -24.06 -4.49
CA SER A 236 12.07 -24.81 -5.75
C SER A 236 13.52 -25.21 -6.02
N GLN A 237 14.41 -24.99 -5.04
CA GLN A 237 15.79 -25.45 -5.09
C GLN A 237 15.90 -26.86 -4.50
N PRO A 238 16.96 -27.63 -4.81
CA PRO A 238 17.17 -28.96 -4.25
C PRO A 238 17.19 -29.01 -2.72
N VAL A 239 17.51 -27.87 -2.09
CA VAL A 239 17.40 -27.65 -0.66
C VAL A 239 16.46 -26.46 -0.46
N ASN A 240 15.33 -26.65 0.23
CA ASN A 240 14.36 -25.60 0.56
C ASN A 240 14.88 -24.63 1.62
N LEU A 241 16.13 -24.16 1.48
CA LEU A 241 16.84 -23.35 2.44
C LEU A 241 17.13 -21.97 1.84
N ASP A 242 16.79 -20.92 2.58
CA ASP A 242 17.16 -19.54 2.27
C ASP A 242 18.09 -19.00 3.37
N VAL A 243 19.15 -18.31 2.94
CA VAL A 243 20.06 -17.58 3.81
C VAL A 243 20.03 -16.14 3.37
N ASN A 244 19.53 -15.27 4.23
CA ASN A 244 19.36 -13.85 3.93
C ASN A 244 19.75 -13.01 5.14
N GLY A 245 19.96 -11.71 4.93
CA GLY A 245 20.41 -10.85 6.01
C GLY A 245 21.12 -9.61 5.51
N PHE A 246 21.66 -8.82 6.44
CA PHE A 246 22.45 -7.65 6.11
C PHE A 246 23.59 -7.47 7.11
N ILE A 247 24.60 -6.71 6.70
CA ILE A 247 25.65 -6.19 7.56
C ILE A 247 25.95 -4.74 7.16
N GLY A 248 26.14 -3.86 8.12
CA GLY A 248 26.51 -2.48 7.86
C GLY A 248 27.10 -1.78 9.07
N TYR A 249 27.59 -0.57 8.85
CA TYR A 249 28.30 0.22 9.84
C TYR A 249 27.63 1.59 10.01
N GLY A 250 27.33 1.96 11.25
CA GLY A 250 26.86 3.29 11.64
C GLY A 250 28.04 4.16 12.03
N PHE A 251 28.33 5.19 11.24
CA PHE A 251 29.56 5.96 11.36
C PHE A 251 29.62 6.89 12.58
N ALA A 252 28.48 7.45 13.03
CA ALA A 252 28.47 8.27 14.24
C ALA A 252 28.43 7.42 15.51
N GLY A 253 27.73 6.28 15.47
CA GLY A 253 27.68 5.34 16.59
C GLY A 253 28.87 4.39 16.67
N GLU A 254 29.80 4.46 15.71
CA GLU A 254 31.01 3.65 15.56
C GLU A 254 30.80 2.14 15.70
N ARG A 255 29.65 1.64 15.25
CA ARG A 255 29.23 0.24 15.49
C ARG A 255 28.75 -0.47 14.23
N TRP A 256 29.12 -1.74 14.14
CA TRP A 256 28.54 -2.67 13.19
C TRP A 256 27.14 -3.09 13.64
N ARG A 257 26.21 -3.24 12.68
CA ARG A 257 24.90 -3.83 12.87
C ARG A 257 24.69 -4.90 11.81
N TYR A 258 24.05 -5.98 12.20
CA TYR A 258 23.84 -7.10 11.31
C TYR A 258 22.58 -7.88 11.64
N ARG A 259 22.14 -8.65 10.66
CA ARG A 259 21.15 -9.69 10.81
C ARG A 259 21.50 -10.84 9.89
N GLY A 260 21.45 -12.06 10.40
CA GLY A 260 21.47 -13.28 9.60
C GLY A 260 20.21 -14.08 9.87
N ASN A 261 19.55 -14.53 8.80
CA ASN A 261 18.37 -15.37 8.84
C ASN A 261 18.64 -16.67 8.08
N LEU A 262 18.17 -17.77 8.65
CA LEU A 262 18.14 -19.09 8.04
C LEU A 262 16.68 -19.54 7.97
N GLU A 263 16.15 -19.75 6.77
CA GLU A 263 14.75 -20.12 6.58
C GLU A 263 14.61 -21.44 5.82
N LEU A 264 13.90 -22.39 6.41
CA LEU A 264 13.61 -23.70 5.85
C LEU A 264 12.12 -23.79 5.47
N GLY A 265 11.84 -24.00 4.18
CA GLY A 265 10.50 -24.26 3.68
C GLY A 265 10.17 -25.74 3.84
N LEU A 266 9.12 -26.08 4.59
CA LEU A 266 8.78 -27.48 4.86
C LEU A 266 8.19 -28.22 3.65
N TYR A 267 7.70 -27.48 2.64
CA TYR A 267 7.17 -28.03 1.41
C TYR A 267 7.61 -27.20 0.20
N GLU A 268 7.76 -27.88 -0.95
CA GLU A 268 8.16 -27.28 -2.24
C GLU A 268 7.12 -26.27 -2.76
N HIS A 269 5.85 -26.44 -2.40
CA HIS A 269 4.73 -25.65 -2.91
C HIS A 269 3.86 -25.13 -1.76
N GLY A 270 4.22 -23.99 -1.18
CA GLY A 270 3.49 -23.38 -0.07
C GLY A 270 3.73 -24.07 1.27
N GLY A 271 2.94 -23.73 2.29
CA GLY A 271 3.09 -24.27 3.64
C GLY A 271 4.17 -23.57 4.48
N PRO A 272 4.32 -23.95 5.76
CA PRO A 272 5.06 -23.20 6.75
C PRO A 272 6.57 -23.10 6.45
N ILE A 273 7.14 -21.96 6.86
CA ILE A 273 8.57 -21.67 6.88
C ILE A 273 9.01 -21.67 8.33
N LEU A 274 10.01 -22.50 8.66
CA LEU A 274 10.71 -22.42 9.93
C LEU A 274 11.91 -21.50 9.74
N GLY A 275 12.05 -20.50 10.60
CA GLY A 275 13.13 -19.54 10.55
C GLY A 275 13.91 -19.48 11.85
N ALA A 276 15.21 -19.25 11.73
CA ALA A 276 16.08 -18.84 12.82
C ALA A 276 16.77 -17.54 12.44
N SER A 277 16.95 -16.65 13.41
CA SER A 277 17.56 -15.33 13.21
C SER A 277 18.55 -15.02 14.32
N ILE A 278 19.65 -14.36 13.97
CA ILE A 278 20.62 -13.77 14.89
C ILE A 278 20.92 -12.34 14.45
N TYR A 279 21.01 -11.41 15.39
CA TYR A 279 21.11 -10.00 15.04
C TYR A 279 21.67 -9.13 16.15
N ASP A 280 22.21 -7.98 15.73
CA ASP A 280 22.49 -6.79 16.54
C ASP A 280 22.00 -5.58 15.73
N LEU A 281 20.98 -4.90 16.24
CA LEU A 281 20.21 -3.90 15.51
C LEU A 281 20.07 -2.61 16.30
N THR A 282 20.19 -1.49 15.59
CA THR A 282 19.52 -0.25 15.97
C THR A 282 18.07 -0.32 15.47
N ASP A 283 17.10 -0.28 16.38
CA ASP A 283 15.68 -0.49 16.11
C ASP A 283 14.79 0.61 16.71
N SER A 284 13.54 0.69 16.25
CA SER A 284 12.53 1.65 16.72
C SER A 284 11.11 1.08 16.64
N GLN A 285 10.26 1.46 17.61
CA GLN A 285 8.82 1.17 17.55
C GLN A 285 8.02 2.14 16.68
N ASP A 286 8.64 3.19 16.13
CA ASP A 286 7.95 4.33 15.52
C ASP A 286 7.79 4.23 13.99
N GLU A 287 8.10 3.08 13.37
CA GLU A 287 7.95 2.89 11.93
C GLU A 287 6.52 3.09 11.42
N TRP A 288 5.51 2.87 12.28
CA TRP A 288 4.09 3.10 11.96
C TRP A 288 3.67 4.57 12.02
N ILE A 289 4.50 5.43 12.64
CA ILE A 289 4.37 6.89 12.68
C ILE A 289 5.06 7.47 11.45
N ILE A 290 6.31 7.06 11.22
CA ILE A 290 7.13 7.50 10.10
C ILE A 290 8.08 6.38 9.64
N PRO A 291 8.03 6.01 8.34
CA PRO A 291 8.95 5.02 7.79
C PRO A 291 10.40 5.46 7.86
N THR A 292 11.31 4.50 8.02
CA THR A 292 12.74 4.76 8.25
C THR A 292 13.40 5.56 7.13
N GLN A 293 12.99 5.37 5.88
CA GLN A 293 13.54 6.13 4.74
C GLN A 293 13.10 7.60 4.76
N GLU A 294 11.82 7.86 5.06
CA GLU A 294 11.32 9.23 5.20
C GLU A 294 11.96 9.93 6.41
N ASN A 295 12.06 9.21 7.53
CA ASN A 295 12.75 9.72 8.71
C ASN A 295 14.23 10.02 8.43
N SER A 296 14.90 9.16 7.67
CA SER A 296 16.30 9.37 7.30
C SER A 296 16.51 10.63 6.47
N LEU A 297 15.59 10.89 5.53
CA LEU A 297 15.61 12.10 4.73
C LEU A 297 15.30 13.34 5.57
N ALA A 298 14.32 13.27 6.45
CA ALA A 298 14.01 14.36 7.38
C ALA A 298 15.23 14.68 8.28
N ALA A 299 15.89 13.64 8.81
CA ALA A 299 17.04 13.81 9.68
C ALA A 299 18.23 14.38 8.91
N ALA A 300 18.58 13.80 7.77
CA ALA A 300 19.72 14.22 6.96
C ALA A 300 19.54 15.60 6.33
N LEU A 301 18.32 15.97 5.92
CA LEU A 301 18.08 17.22 5.20
C LEU A 301 17.71 18.36 6.13
N ILE A 302 16.77 18.17 7.06
CA ILE A 302 16.17 19.28 7.82
C ILE A 302 16.37 19.17 9.33
N ARG A 303 17.18 18.20 9.78
CA ARG A 303 17.48 17.92 11.20
C ARG A 303 16.25 17.57 12.03
N GLU A 304 15.26 16.94 11.40
CA GLU A 304 14.08 16.41 12.08
C GLU A 304 14.14 14.89 12.08
N ASP A 305 14.25 14.30 13.25
CA ASP A 305 14.26 12.85 13.42
C ASP A 305 13.10 12.51 14.35
N PHE A 306 12.19 11.64 13.94
CA PHE A 306 10.91 11.31 14.57
C PHE A 306 10.82 9.84 15.02
N GLN A 307 11.92 9.10 15.07
CA GLN A 307 11.94 7.75 15.65
C GLN A 307 12.73 7.73 16.96
N ASP A 308 12.28 6.98 17.97
CA ASP A 308 13.06 6.67 19.17
C ASP A 308 13.81 5.36 18.99
N TYR A 309 15.12 5.40 19.24
CA TYR A 309 16.02 4.31 18.91
C TYR A 309 16.50 3.58 20.15
N TYR A 310 16.66 2.28 20.03
CA TYR A 310 17.34 1.45 21.01
C TYR A 310 18.15 0.38 20.29
N ARG A 311 19.12 -0.21 20.99
CA ARG A 311 19.83 -1.39 20.48
C ARG A 311 19.13 -2.63 20.99
N ARG A 312 18.96 -3.61 20.11
CA ARG A 312 18.63 -4.98 20.51
C ARG A 312 19.59 -5.96 19.87
N GLU A 313 20.10 -6.88 20.67
CA GLU A 313 20.91 -8.01 20.19
C GLU A 313 20.35 -9.32 20.72
N GLY A 314 20.47 -10.39 19.93
CA GLY A 314 19.98 -11.68 20.34
C GLY A 314 19.64 -12.59 19.19
N PHE A 315 18.76 -13.54 19.47
CA PHE A 315 18.32 -14.54 18.50
C PHE A 315 16.81 -14.82 18.63
N GLY A 316 16.26 -15.44 17.59
CA GLY A 316 14.88 -15.88 17.61
C GLY A 316 14.59 -17.01 16.65
N PHE A 317 13.61 -17.82 17.01
CA PHE A 317 13.06 -18.89 16.19
C PHE A 317 11.61 -18.57 15.87
N TYR A 318 11.20 -18.77 14.63
CA TYR A 318 9.85 -18.44 14.19
C TYR A 318 9.30 -19.42 13.18
N VAL A 319 7.97 -19.43 13.11
CA VAL A 319 7.19 -20.08 12.07
C VAL A 319 6.42 -19.01 11.34
N ARG A 320 6.60 -18.93 10.03
CA ARG A 320 5.81 -18.06 9.15
C ARG A 320 4.99 -18.93 8.21
N GLU A 321 3.70 -18.65 8.13
CA GLU A 321 2.81 -19.35 7.23
C GLU A 321 1.96 -18.39 6.42
N GLN A 322 1.83 -18.68 5.13
CA GLN A 322 0.93 -17.96 4.25
C GLN A 322 -0.25 -18.86 3.90
N MET A 323 -1.31 -18.76 4.70
CA MET A 323 -2.51 -19.60 4.53
C MET A 323 -3.24 -19.30 3.21
N PHE A 324 -3.27 -18.02 2.81
CA PHE A 324 -3.85 -17.55 1.55
C PHE A 324 -2.99 -16.40 0.98
N PRO A 325 -3.11 -16.05 -0.33
CA PRO A 325 -2.42 -14.90 -0.92
C PRO A 325 -2.55 -13.60 -0.12
N SER A 326 -3.68 -13.41 0.57
CA SER A 326 -4.01 -12.25 1.38
C SER A 326 -3.79 -12.44 2.89
N LEU A 327 -3.57 -13.66 3.39
CA LEU A 327 -3.51 -13.94 4.83
C LEU A 327 -2.14 -14.54 5.22
N GLU A 328 -1.41 -13.80 6.06
CA GLU A 328 -0.10 -14.17 6.59
C GLU A 328 -0.15 -14.33 8.11
N PHE A 329 0.48 -15.38 8.62
CA PHE A 329 0.66 -15.68 10.03
C PHE A 329 2.15 -15.77 10.36
N ASN A 330 2.55 -15.24 11.50
CA ASN A 330 3.89 -15.37 12.05
C ASN A 330 3.79 -15.60 13.56
N LEU A 331 4.53 -16.58 14.07
CA LEU A 331 4.68 -16.86 15.50
C LEU A 331 6.16 -17.14 15.77
N GLY A 332 6.74 -16.52 16.80
CA GLY A 332 8.12 -16.77 17.16
C GLY A 332 8.41 -16.60 18.64
N TYR A 333 9.54 -17.16 19.06
CA TYR A 333 10.17 -16.98 20.36
C TYR A 333 11.49 -16.24 20.17
N TYR A 334 11.76 -15.25 21.02
CA TYR A 334 12.91 -14.38 20.94
C TYR A 334 13.55 -14.21 22.32
N GLU A 335 14.87 -14.18 22.32
CA GLU A 335 15.70 -13.85 23.47
C GLU A 335 16.62 -12.70 23.07
N GLU A 336 16.40 -11.54 23.68
CA GLU A 336 16.94 -10.25 23.23
C GLU A 336 17.43 -9.41 24.41
N ASP A 337 18.68 -8.94 24.36
CA ASP A 337 19.18 -7.91 25.26
C ASP A 337 18.92 -6.52 24.66
N PHE A 338 18.36 -5.64 25.49
CA PHE A 338 18.02 -4.27 25.11
C PHE A 338 18.95 -3.26 25.79
N PHE A 339 19.42 -2.28 25.01
CA PHE A 339 20.29 -1.20 25.49
C PHE A 339 19.83 0.16 24.98
N SER A 340 20.00 1.18 25.81
CA SER A 340 19.81 2.57 25.43
C SER A 340 20.86 2.99 24.41
N LEU A 341 20.50 3.95 23.57
CA LEU A 341 21.39 4.56 22.59
C LEU A 341 21.43 6.06 22.82
N GLU A 342 22.62 6.63 22.84
CA GLU A 342 22.77 8.07 22.92
C GLU A 342 22.74 8.71 21.53
N ARG A 343 22.46 10.02 21.50
CA ARG A 343 22.57 10.83 20.29
C ARG A 343 24.05 11.09 19.98
N ASN A 344 24.57 10.49 18.91
CA ASN A 344 25.98 10.59 18.53
C ASN A 344 26.27 11.61 17.42
N THR A 345 25.26 12.21 16.80
CA THR A 345 25.45 13.25 15.78
C THR A 345 24.43 14.37 15.87
N ASN A 346 24.78 15.54 15.32
CA ASN A 346 23.87 16.66 15.10
C ASN A 346 23.95 17.22 13.66
N TRP A 347 24.50 16.43 12.74
CA TRP A 347 24.70 16.88 11.36
C TRP A 347 23.39 16.83 10.54
N SER A 348 23.24 17.76 9.60
CA SER A 348 22.18 17.77 8.58
C SER A 348 22.56 18.79 7.51
N LEU A 349 22.06 18.64 6.28
CA LEU A 349 22.39 19.52 5.17
C LEU A 349 21.78 20.93 5.27
N PHE A 350 20.51 21.05 5.68
CA PHE A 350 19.74 22.32 5.72
C PHE A 350 19.10 22.63 7.09
N GLY A 351 19.50 21.93 8.15
CA GLY A 351 18.91 22.11 9.49
C GLY A 351 19.31 23.38 10.26
N GLY A 352 20.19 24.23 9.72
CA GLY A 352 20.59 25.50 10.35
C GLY A 352 21.16 25.31 11.76
N ASP A 353 20.56 25.99 12.75
CA ASP A 353 20.94 25.95 14.17
C ASP A 353 20.11 24.97 15.01
N LYS A 354 19.19 24.21 14.38
CA LYS A 354 18.36 23.23 15.09
C LYS A 354 19.25 22.20 15.81
N ARG A 355 18.73 21.58 16.85
CA ARG A 355 19.37 20.40 17.45
C ARG A 355 18.43 19.22 17.32
N PHE A 356 18.96 18.05 16.96
CA PHE A 356 18.19 16.83 17.13
C PHE A 356 17.78 16.73 18.60
N ARG A 357 16.54 16.29 18.82
CA ARG A 357 16.05 15.94 20.15
C ARG A 357 16.93 14.86 20.79
N HIS A 358 16.81 14.77 22.11
CA HIS A 358 17.40 13.67 22.87
C HIS A 358 16.85 12.32 22.38
N ASN A 359 17.67 11.26 22.43
CA ASN A 359 17.16 9.90 22.25
C ASN A 359 16.82 9.34 23.64
N PRO A 360 15.54 9.12 23.97
CA PRO A 360 15.16 8.73 25.33
C PRO A 360 15.78 7.40 25.74
N ASP A 361 16.15 7.30 27.01
CA ASP A 361 16.59 6.04 27.61
C ASP A 361 15.44 5.04 27.66
N ILE A 362 15.79 3.77 27.55
CA ILE A 362 14.84 2.67 27.61
C ILE A 362 14.97 1.90 28.93
N ASP A 363 14.01 1.02 29.22
CA ASP A 363 14.22 0.02 30.26
C ASP A 363 15.11 -1.08 29.65
N GLU A 364 16.35 -1.22 30.14
CA GLU A 364 17.35 -2.16 29.64
C GLU A 364 17.23 -3.56 30.25
N GLY A 365 17.79 -4.55 29.56
CA GLY A 365 17.94 -5.92 30.07
C GLY A 365 17.43 -7.00 29.12
N LEU A 366 17.51 -8.25 29.60
CA LEU A 366 17.17 -9.45 28.85
C LEU A 366 15.66 -9.65 28.75
N MET A 367 15.15 -9.75 27.52
CA MET A 367 13.76 -10.04 27.19
C MET A 367 13.64 -11.42 26.58
N LYS A 368 12.89 -12.31 27.24
CA LYS A 368 12.45 -13.60 26.68
C LYS A 368 10.97 -13.51 26.36
N ILE A 369 10.59 -13.55 25.08
CA ILE A 369 9.23 -13.21 24.66
C ILE A 369 8.73 -14.00 23.46
N TYR A 370 7.44 -14.34 23.47
CA TYR A 370 6.74 -14.84 22.31
C TYR A 370 6.09 -13.69 21.57
N LYS A 371 6.21 -13.67 20.24
CA LYS A 371 5.59 -12.69 19.36
C LYS A 371 4.71 -13.42 18.36
N ALA A 372 3.50 -12.93 18.13
CA ALA A 372 2.68 -13.38 17.01
C ALA A 372 2.11 -12.20 16.23
N LYS A 373 1.91 -12.42 14.93
CA LYS A 373 1.31 -11.46 14.02
C LYS A 373 0.44 -12.19 13.00
N ILE A 374 -0.75 -11.64 12.77
CA ILE A 374 -1.68 -12.04 11.71
C ILE A 374 -1.91 -10.83 10.84
N SER A 375 -1.80 -10.98 9.52
CA SER A 375 -1.99 -9.89 8.56
C SER A 375 -2.92 -10.32 7.43
N LEU A 376 -4.01 -9.58 7.23
CA LEU A 376 -4.90 -9.69 6.09
C LEU A 376 -4.70 -8.47 5.18
N ASP A 377 -4.24 -8.69 3.95
CA ASP A 377 -4.04 -7.65 2.94
C ASP A 377 -4.84 -7.99 1.67
N THR A 378 -5.88 -7.20 1.42
CA THR A 378 -6.74 -7.28 0.22
C THR A 378 -6.70 -5.99 -0.58
N ARG A 379 -5.71 -5.12 -0.32
CA ARG A 379 -5.53 -3.87 -1.06
C ARG A 379 -5.27 -4.16 -2.53
N ASP A 380 -5.81 -3.30 -3.39
CA ASP A 380 -5.58 -3.38 -4.83
C ASP A 380 -4.14 -3.01 -5.22
N ASP A 381 -3.52 -2.12 -4.44
CA ASP A 381 -2.13 -1.71 -4.53
C ASP A 381 -1.55 -1.46 -3.13
N LYS A 382 -0.34 -1.94 -2.87
CA LYS A 382 0.26 -1.87 -1.52
C LYS A 382 0.82 -0.48 -1.20
N ASP A 383 1.27 0.24 -2.22
CA ASP A 383 1.97 1.52 -2.08
C ASP A 383 1.01 2.69 -2.27
N SER A 384 0.04 2.54 -3.17
CA SER A 384 -1.01 3.53 -3.45
C SER A 384 -2.40 2.88 -3.44
N PRO A 385 -2.88 2.41 -2.27
CA PRO A 385 -4.18 1.74 -2.16
C PRO A 385 -5.34 2.67 -2.48
N PHE A 386 -6.22 2.18 -3.34
CA PHE A 386 -7.49 2.82 -3.71
C PHE A 386 -8.67 2.08 -3.08
N SER A 387 -8.61 0.75 -3.03
CA SER A 387 -9.65 -0.09 -2.43
C SER A 387 -9.08 -1.27 -1.67
N GLY A 388 -9.86 -1.82 -0.74
CA GLY A 388 -9.51 -3.05 -0.03
C GLY A 388 -9.31 -2.84 1.47
N TRP A 389 -8.83 -3.88 2.14
CA TRP A 389 -8.54 -3.90 3.57
C TRP A 389 -7.07 -4.19 3.81
N PHE A 390 -6.51 -3.57 4.83
CA PHE A 390 -5.26 -3.99 5.43
C PHE A 390 -5.42 -4.06 6.94
N ILE A 391 -5.40 -5.28 7.47
CA ILE A 391 -5.65 -5.55 8.88
C ILE A 391 -4.44 -6.29 9.43
N THR A 392 -3.90 -5.80 10.53
CA THR A 392 -2.83 -6.47 11.27
C THR A 392 -3.24 -6.60 12.73
N ALA A 393 -3.11 -7.80 13.26
CA ALA A 393 -3.21 -8.08 14.68
C ALA A 393 -1.85 -8.61 15.14
N SER A 394 -1.28 -8.03 16.18
CA SER A 394 0.00 -8.48 16.74
C SER A 394 -0.07 -8.55 18.26
N GLY A 395 0.66 -9.51 18.81
CA GLY A 395 0.74 -9.76 20.24
C GLY A 395 2.17 -10.10 20.62
N MET A 396 2.57 -9.62 21.79
CA MET A 396 3.79 -10.01 22.47
C MET A 396 3.39 -10.43 23.87
N TRP A 397 3.82 -11.60 24.31
CA TRP A 397 3.52 -12.08 25.64
C TRP A 397 4.68 -12.91 26.16
N ASN A 398 4.90 -12.80 27.45
CA ASN A 398 5.82 -13.66 28.15
C ASN A 398 5.04 -14.49 29.18
N LYS A 399 5.47 -15.74 29.34
CA LYS A 399 5.19 -16.48 30.57
C LYS A 399 6.43 -16.28 31.42
N SER A 400 6.29 -15.74 32.64
CA SER A 400 7.39 -15.64 33.61
C SER A 400 8.24 -16.90 33.56
N HIS A 401 9.39 -16.78 32.89
CA HIS A 401 10.53 -17.65 33.07
C HIS A 401 11.46 -16.86 33.97
N ASP A 402 12.13 -17.53 34.91
CA ASP A 402 12.86 -16.93 36.03
C ASP A 402 14.10 -16.10 35.66
N GLU A 403 14.22 -15.63 34.41
CA GLU A 403 15.38 -14.88 33.91
C GLU A 403 15.03 -13.69 32.98
N SER A 404 13.76 -13.46 32.63
CA SER A 404 13.37 -12.28 31.85
C SER A 404 13.27 -11.06 32.75
N ALA A 405 13.93 -9.96 32.39
CA ALA A 405 13.84 -8.68 33.10
C ALA A 405 12.45 -8.00 32.93
N TYR A 406 11.63 -8.50 32.00
CA TYR A 406 10.33 -7.97 31.66
C TYR A 406 9.21 -8.95 32.03
N ASP A 407 8.08 -8.45 32.51
CA ASP A 407 6.79 -9.16 32.69
C ASP A 407 5.65 -8.25 32.18
N TYR A 408 5.32 -8.40 30.90
CA TYR A 408 4.23 -7.67 30.30
C TYR A 408 3.71 -8.39 29.05
N ASP A 409 2.43 -8.16 28.77
CA ASP A 409 1.86 -8.49 27.47
C ASP A 409 1.50 -7.21 26.73
N ARG A 410 1.55 -7.26 25.40
CA ARG A 410 1.17 -6.15 24.53
C ARG A 410 0.44 -6.66 23.32
N PHE A 411 -0.73 -6.10 23.03
CA PHE A 411 -1.53 -6.44 21.85
C PHE A 411 -1.89 -5.19 21.06
N ILE A 412 -1.81 -5.29 19.74
CA ILE A 412 -2.14 -4.20 18.80
C ILE A 412 -3.03 -4.75 17.69
N LEU A 413 -4.12 -4.06 17.42
CA LEU A 413 -4.94 -4.22 16.22
C LEU A 413 -4.86 -2.93 15.40
N ASP A 414 -4.40 -3.01 14.15
CA ASP A 414 -4.39 -1.91 13.18
C ASP A 414 -5.23 -2.34 11.98
N LEU A 415 -6.31 -1.62 11.73
CA LEU A 415 -7.26 -1.90 10.67
C LEU A 415 -7.34 -0.68 9.76
N ARG A 416 -7.18 -0.92 8.46
CA ARG A 416 -7.26 0.11 7.43
C ARG A 416 -8.24 -0.30 6.36
N ARG A 417 -9.07 0.64 5.93
CA ARG A 417 -10.09 0.46 4.91
C ARG A 417 -10.03 1.60 3.91
N TYR A 418 -9.92 1.24 2.64
CA TYR A 418 -9.93 2.14 1.50
C TYR A 418 -11.23 1.94 0.72
N ILE A 419 -12.02 3.00 0.57
CA ILE A 419 -13.37 2.95 0.00
C ILE A 419 -13.45 3.93 -1.17
N PRO A 420 -13.51 3.44 -2.42
CA PRO A 420 -13.79 4.30 -3.55
C PRO A 420 -15.24 4.78 -3.50
N LEU A 421 -15.45 6.10 -3.63
CA LEU A 421 -16.78 6.69 -3.63
C LEU A 421 -17.26 7.02 -5.04
N ARG A 422 -16.45 7.79 -5.78
CA ARG A 422 -16.71 8.22 -7.17
C ARG A 422 -15.38 8.29 -7.92
N TYR A 423 -15.45 8.59 -9.22
CA TYR A 423 -14.24 8.80 -10.02
C TYR A 423 -13.37 9.91 -9.43
N GLY A 424 -12.17 9.55 -8.96
CA GLY A 424 -11.22 10.48 -8.35
C GLY A 424 -11.51 10.85 -6.89
N GLU A 425 -12.41 10.13 -6.21
CA GLU A 425 -12.75 10.34 -4.80
C GLU A 425 -12.57 9.06 -3.98
N ASN A 426 -11.94 9.17 -2.82
CA ASN A 426 -11.69 8.05 -1.91
C ASN A 426 -11.96 8.42 -0.45
N PHE A 427 -12.51 7.48 0.30
CA PHE A 427 -12.68 7.59 1.74
C PHE A 427 -11.86 6.52 2.45
N ASP A 428 -10.92 6.98 3.27
CA ASP A 428 -9.89 6.14 3.87
C ASP A 428 -9.95 6.24 5.38
N ILE A 429 -9.94 5.08 6.01
CA ILE A 429 -10.13 4.95 7.45
C ILE A 429 -9.01 4.09 8.01
N ARG A 430 -8.40 4.53 9.10
CA ARG A 430 -7.57 3.71 9.99
C ARG A 430 -8.18 3.69 11.37
N LEU A 431 -8.21 2.51 11.98
CA LEU A 431 -8.46 2.31 13.40
C LEU A 431 -7.28 1.54 13.99
N ARG A 432 -6.63 2.08 15.01
CA ARG A 432 -5.57 1.40 15.76
C ARG A 432 -5.96 1.32 17.23
N VAL A 433 -5.90 0.12 17.78
CA VAL A 433 -6.20 -0.16 19.19
C VAL A 433 -5.01 -0.90 19.79
N GLY A 434 -4.54 -0.44 20.94
CA GLY A 434 -3.43 -1.03 21.68
C GLY A 434 -3.82 -1.29 23.12
N THR A 435 -3.32 -2.38 23.68
CA THR A 435 -3.53 -2.72 25.10
C THR A 435 -2.34 -3.46 25.68
N GLY A 436 -2.11 -3.28 26.97
CA GLY A 436 -1.05 -3.88 27.75
C GLY A 436 -1.54 -4.66 28.96
N ARG A 437 -0.70 -5.55 29.49
CA ARG A 437 -0.81 -6.09 30.85
C ARG A 437 0.55 -5.94 31.51
N GLY A 438 0.60 -5.62 32.80
CA GLY A 438 1.84 -5.54 33.56
C GLY A 438 2.57 -4.22 33.34
N TYR A 439 3.82 -4.15 33.80
CA TYR A 439 4.64 -2.95 33.62
C TYR A 439 5.22 -2.94 32.21
N MET A 440 4.57 -2.21 31.30
CA MET A 440 5.03 -2.08 29.92
C MET A 440 6.28 -1.20 29.89
N PRO A 441 7.40 -1.69 29.32
CA PRO A 441 8.64 -0.92 29.31
C PRO A 441 8.51 0.32 28.42
N ARG A 442 9.26 1.37 28.74
CA ARG A 442 9.16 2.71 28.10
C ARG A 442 9.20 2.67 26.58
N GLN A 443 10.08 1.83 26.03
CA GLN A 443 10.24 1.63 24.59
C GLN A 443 9.00 1.04 23.91
N HIS A 444 8.11 0.38 24.64
CA HIS A 444 6.93 -0.29 24.10
C HIS A 444 5.60 0.40 24.43
N LEU A 445 5.63 1.48 25.22
CA LEU A 445 4.48 2.34 25.45
C LEU A 445 3.89 2.85 24.13
N PHE A 446 2.60 3.15 24.16
CA PHE A 446 1.90 3.77 23.05
C PHE A 446 2.00 5.27 23.13
N TYR A 447 2.26 5.91 21.99
CA TYR A 447 2.31 7.36 21.89
C TYR A 447 1.36 7.87 20.79
N LEU A 448 0.76 9.03 21.03
CA LEU A 448 -0.03 9.80 20.07
C LEU A 448 0.41 11.27 20.06
N GLY A 449 0.19 11.92 18.93
CA GLY A 449 0.60 13.30 18.68
C GLY A 449 1.56 13.39 17.50
N GLY A 450 1.28 14.29 16.56
CA GLY A 450 2.06 14.50 15.35
C GLY A 450 1.64 13.64 14.15
N ILE A 451 2.58 13.47 13.22
CA ILE A 451 2.34 12.81 11.92
C ILE A 451 1.83 11.37 12.06
N SER A 452 0.92 10.94 11.17
CA SER A 452 0.30 9.60 11.18
C SER A 452 -0.46 9.21 12.45
N THR A 453 -0.60 10.13 13.42
CA THR A 453 -1.35 9.96 14.66
C THR A 453 -2.39 11.07 14.79
N LEU A 454 -2.18 12.07 15.66
CA LEU A 454 -3.02 13.25 15.82
C LEU A 454 -2.28 14.46 15.24
N ARG A 455 -2.54 14.77 13.97
CA ARG A 455 -1.73 15.73 13.19
C ARG A 455 -1.80 17.17 13.69
N GLY A 456 -2.81 17.51 14.49
CA GLY A 456 -2.99 18.84 15.10
C GLY A 456 -2.41 18.97 16.50
N PHE A 457 -1.60 18.01 16.95
CA PHE A 457 -0.93 17.99 18.25
C PHE A 457 0.58 17.83 18.05
N GLU A 458 1.34 18.22 19.07
CA GLU A 458 2.79 18.10 19.07
C GLU A 458 3.21 16.62 19.11
N TYR A 459 4.45 16.36 18.69
CA TYR A 459 4.93 15.00 18.51
C TYR A 459 5.01 14.24 19.85
N LYS A 460 4.31 13.09 19.93
CA LYS A 460 4.24 12.21 21.12
C LYS A 460 3.71 12.89 22.40
N ASP A 461 2.80 13.85 22.27
CA ASP A 461 2.15 14.53 23.40
C ASP A 461 1.44 13.61 24.40
N PHE A 462 0.93 12.48 23.93
CA PHE A 462 0.15 11.57 24.76
C PHE A 462 0.80 10.21 24.82
N ALA A 463 0.85 9.63 26.02
CA ALA A 463 1.46 8.32 26.27
C ALA A 463 0.51 7.41 27.07
N GLY A 464 0.68 6.09 26.94
CA GLY A 464 -0.10 5.13 27.70
C GLY A 464 0.24 3.67 27.44
N ASP A 465 -0.32 2.79 28.27
CA ASP A 465 -0.35 1.33 28.06
C ASP A 465 -1.65 0.86 27.39
N ARG A 466 -2.59 1.80 27.18
CA ARG A 466 -3.78 1.67 26.34
C ARG A 466 -3.74 2.71 25.23
N LEU A 467 -4.31 2.35 24.09
CA LEU A 467 -4.36 3.19 22.91
C LEU A 467 -5.66 2.97 22.14
N VAL A 468 -6.30 4.06 21.72
CA VAL A 468 -7.27 4.07 20.62
C VAL A 468 -6.95 5.25 19.70
N LEU A 469 -6.91 5.02 18.40
CA LEU A 469 -6.67 6.03 17.38
C LEU A 469 -7.56 5.75 16.17
N ALA A 470 -8.24 6.77 15.68
CA ALA A 470 -8.92 6.75 14.40
C ALA A 470 -8.41 7.90 13.51
N ASN A 471 -8.06 7.58 12.27
CA ASN A 471 -7.73 8.55 11.24
C ASN A 471 -8.70 8.39 10.07
N ILE A 472 -9.25 9.49 9.62
CA ILE A 472 -10.22 9.52 8.53
C ILE A 472 -9.73 10.52 7.50
N GLU A 473 -9.63 10.10 6.24
CA GLU A 473 -9.26 10.95 5.12
C GLU A 473 -10.32 10.85 4.02
N TYR A 474 -10.83 12.00 3.59
CA TYR A 474 -11.60 12.15 2.36
C TYR A 474 -10.71 12.78 1.30
N ARG A 475 -10.31 11.99 0.31
CA ARG A 475 -9.48 12.41 -0.81
C ARG A 475 -10.35 12.71 -2.01
N PHE A 476 -10.14 13.85 -2.65
CA PHE A 476 -10.86 14.23 -3.85
C PHE A 476 -9.93 15.02 -4.77
N GLY A 477 -10.00 14.71 -6.06
CA GLY A 477 -9.12 15.32 -7.04
C GLY A 477 -9.67 16.58 -7.70
N ASN A 478 -8.77 17.30 -8.37
CA ASN A 478 -9.09 18.43 -9.24
C ASN A 478 -9.96 18.05 -10.47
N HIS A 479 -10.12 16.75 -10.74
CA HIS A 479 -11.04 16.23 -11.76
C HIS A 479 -12.52 16.40 -11.40
N SER A 480 -12.84 16.78 -10.15
CA SER A 480 -14.18 17.24 -9.78
C SER A 480 -14.52 18.49 -10.60
N ARG A 481 -15.71 18.52 -11.22
CA ARG A 481 -16.14 19.59 -12.15
C ARG A 481 -16.04 21.01 -11.58
N ARG A 482 -15.86 21.18 -10.26
CA ARG A 482 -15.76 22.46 -9.56
C ARG A 482 -14.43 23.19 -9.74
N PHE A 483 -13.33 22.48 -9.98
CA PHE A 483 -11.99 23.08 -9.99
C PHE A 483 -11.28 23.02 -11.35
N ARG A 484 -11.98 22.59 -12.41
CA ARG A 484 -11.47 22.60 -13.78
C ARG A 484 -11.31 24.03 -14.31
N GLY A 485 -10.05 24.42 -14.61
CA GLY A 485 -9.72 25.58 -15.45
C GLY A 485 -8.46 26.32 -14.99
N ASP A 486 -7.37 26.21 -15.76
CA ASP A 486 -6.14 27.03 -15.74
C ASP A 486 -5.65 27.51 -14.37
N SER A 487 -5.67 26.65 -13.35
CA SER A 487 -5.20 27.00 -12.00
C SER A 487 -3.87 26.31 -11.70
N ILE A 488 -2.97 27.01 -10.99
CA ILE A 488 -1.72 26.45 -10.44
C ILE A 488 -1.96 25.21 -9.56
N LEU A 489 -3.21 25.00 -9.12
CA LEU A 489 -3.64 23.89 -8.29
C LEU A 489 -4.03 22.64 -9.08
N ASP A 490 -4.03 22.71 -10.42
CA ASP A 490 -4.41 21.59 -11.28
C ASP A 490 -3.63 20.27 -11.08
N PRO A 491 -2.33 20.27 -10.72
CA PRO A 491 -1.58 19.02 -10.51
C PRO A 491 -1.75 18.44 -9.10
N PHE A 492 -2.55 19.05 -8.22
CA PHE A 492 -2.70 18.61 -6.84
C PHE A 492 -4.10 18.06 -6.55
N ASN A 493 -4.15 17.01 -5.74
CA ASN A 493 -5.35 16.53 -5.11
C ASN A 493 -5.46 17.06 -3.68
N PHE A 494 -6.68 17.04 -3.15
CA PHE A 494 -6.98 17.55 -1.83
C PHE A 494 -7.39 16.41 -0.90
N ILE A 495 -7.03 16.55 0.36
CA ILE A 495 -7.45 15.66 1.44
C ILE A 495 -8.10 16.51 2.52
N LEU A 496 -9.35 16.24 2.87
CA LEU A 496 -9.90 16.64 4.17
C LEU A 496 -9.63 15.50 5.14
N PHE A 497 -9.17 15.80 6.34
CA PHE A 497 -8.93 14.77 7.33
C PHE A 497 -9.42 15.15 8.72
N PHE A 498 -9.77 14.11 9.46
CA PHE A 498 -10.12 14.16 10.87
C PHE A 498 -9.36 13.06 11.59
N ASP A 499 -8.67 13.42 12.67
CA ASP A 499 -7.98 12.49 13.54
C ASP A 499 -8.55 12.58 14.92
N THR A 500 -8.66 11.44 15.60
CA THR A 500 -9.08 11.40 16.99
C THR A 500 -8.45 10.22 17.70
N GLY A 501 -8.06 10.40 18.96
CA GLY A 501 -7.39 9.35 19.68
C GLY A 501 -7.15 9.66 21.14
N ARG A 502 -6.77 8.63 21.88
CA ARG A 502 -6.37 8.71 23.27
C ARG A 502 -5.34 7.63 23.57
N ALA A 503 -4.29 8.02 24.28
CA ALA A 503 -3.38 7.13 24.97
C ALA A 503 -3.52 7.41 26.47
N TRP A 504 -3.62 6.36 27.29
CA TRP A 504 -3.74 6.50 28.74
C TRP A 504 -3.15 5.28 29.45
N PHE A 505 -2.93 5.42 30.74
CA PHE A 505 -2.50 4.34 31.61
C PHE A 505 -3.71 3.72 32.31
N ALA A 506 -3.88 2.41 32.17
CA ALA A 506 -4.83 1.63 32.97
C ALA A 506 -4.29 1.40 34.39
N ASP A 507 -5.16 0.91 35.29
CA ASP A 507 -4.74 0.51 36.63
C ASP A 507 -3.73 -0.66 36.55
N SER A 508 -2.75 -0.70 37.46
CA SER A 508 -1.65 -1.68 37.40
C SER A 508 -2.10 -3.15 37.43
N ASN A 509 -3.29 -3.42 38.01
CA ASN A 509 -3.88 -4.75 38.10
C ASN A 509 -4.82 -5.09 36.92
N ASP A 510 -5.08 -4.15 36.03
CA ASP A 510 -5.97 -4.37 34.89
C ASP A 510 -5.35 -5.35 33.90
N LYS A 511 -6.15 -6.34 33.52
CA LYS A 511 -5.81 -7.28 32.44
C LYS A 511 -5.87 -6.56 31.09
N TYR A 512 -5.32 -7.22 30.06
CA TYR A 512 -5.33 -6.72 28.68
C TYR A 512 -6.72 -6.38 28.12
N ASN A 513 -7.80 -6.94 28.67
CA ASN A 513 -9.19 -6.67 28.26
C ASN A 513 -9.95 -5.72 29.21
N GLN A 514 -9.24 -5.07 30.13
CA GLN A 514 -9.72 -4.08 31.10
C GLN A 514 -9.04 -2.71 30.84
N GLY A 515 -9.38 -1.69 31.63
CA GLY A 515 -8.87 -0.32 31.42
C GLY A 515 -9.62 0.51 30.37
N PHE A 516 -10.62 -0.06 29.68
CA PHE A 516 -11.39 0.65 28.64
C PHE A 516 -12.72 1.25 29.12
N LYS A 517 -13.12 1.01 30.38
CA LYS A 517 -14.38 1.53 30.93
C LYS A 517 -14.41 3.06 31.01
N GLN A 518 -13.24 3.69 31.07
CA GLN A 518 -13.07 5.15 31.16
C GLN A 518 -12.99 5.82 29.77
N LEU A 519 -13.17 5.07 28.68
CA LEU A 519 -13.17 5.62 27.33
C LEU A 519 -14.52 6.30 27.06
N SER A 520 -14.53 7.62 27.00
CA SER A 520 -15.65 8.44 26.55
C SER A 520 -15.20 9.39 25.45
N TRP A 521 -16.14 9.87 24.64
CA TRP A 521 -15.85 10.83 23.57
C TRP A 521 -15.24 12.13 24.10
N ASP A 522 -15.68 12.62 25.25
CA ASP A 522 -15.21 13.87 25.87
C ASP A 522 -13.73 13.82 26.31
N LEU A 523 -13.13 12.62 26.36
CA LEU A 523 -11.73 12.42 26.74
C LEU A 523 -10.83 12.13 25.53
N MET A 524 -11.37 12.18 24.32
CA MET A 524 -10.62 11.97 23.08
C MET A 524 -10.02 13.29 22.59
N HIS A 525 -8.75 13.27 22.25
CA HIS A 525 -8.09 14.39 21.59
C HIS A 525 -8.38 14.34 20.09
N SER A 526 -8.80 15.46 19.51
CA SER A 526 -9.23 15.48 18.11
C SER A 526 -8.68 16.66 17.33
N ASN A 527 -8.45 16.47 16.03
CA ASN A 527 -8.07 17.54 15.11
C ASN A 527 -8.76 17.41 13.76
N ILE A 528 -8.91 18.55 13.08
CA ILE A 528 -9.31 18.61 11.67
C ILE A 528 -8.17 19.19 10.85
N GLY A 529 -8.15 18.91 9.56
CA GLY A 529 -7.19 19.55 8.67
C GLY A 529 -7.42 19.31 7.20
N ILE A 530 -6.56 19.96 6.41
CA ILE A 530 -6.53 19.85 4.95
C ILE A 530 -5.12 19.47 4.50
N ALA A 531 -5.02 18.74 3.39
CA ALA A 531 -3.74 18.50 2.75
C ALA A 531 -3.80 18.71 1.25
N LEU A 532 -2.72 19.26 0.70
CA LEU A 532 -2.40 19.22 -0.74
C LEU A 532 -1.53 18.00 -0.98
N THR A 533 -1.82 17.22 -2.02
CA THR A 533 -1.04 16.01 -2.34
C THR A 533 -0.87 15.79 -3.84
N ASP A 534 0.14 15.03 -4.21
CA ASP A 534 0.27 14.48 -5.57
C ASP A 534 -0.82 13.43 -5.90
N ASP A 535 -0.85 12.99 -7.16
CA ASP A 535 -1.82 12.00 -7.66
C ASP A 535 -1.84 10.68 -6.90
N GLU A 536 -0.72 10.30 -6.31
CA GLU A 536 -0.56 9.03 -5.59
C GLU A 536 -0.78 9.17 -4.07
N GLY A 537 -0.96 10.38 -3.55
CA GLY A 537 -1.13 10.58 -2.11
C GLY A 537 0.18 10.49 -1.30
N ARG A 538 1.34 10.49 -1.98
CA ARG A 538 2.66 10.24 -1.40
C ARG A 538 3.30 11.53 -0.92
N VAL A 539 3.33 12.56 -1.75
CA VAL A 539 3.92 13.85 -1.39
C VAL A 539 2.82 14.78 -0.95
N ARG A 540 2.83 15.19 0.32
CA ARG A 540 1.74 15.94 0.92
C ARG A 540 2.21 17.05 1.85
N LEU A 541 1.49 18.17 1.78
CA LEU A 541 1.58 19.28 2.73
C LEU A 541 0.28 19.31 3.53
N ASN A 542 0.34 18.97 4.82
CA ASN A 542 -0.81 18.98 5.73
C ASN A 542 -0.83 20.28 6.53
N ILE A 543 -2.03 20.79 6.78
CA ILE A 543 -2.32 21.85 7.72
C ILE A 543 -3.39 21.31 8.65
N ALA A 544 -3.09 21.21 9.95
CA ALA A 544 -3.99 20.65 10.95
C ALA A 544 -4.21 21.63 12.10
N LYS A 545 -5.37 21.53 12.73
CA LYS A 545 -5.72 22.28 13.93
C LYS A 545 -6.46 21.39 14.92
N SER A 546 -6.04 21.41 16.18
CA SER A 546 -6.79 20.78 17.27
C SER A 546 -8.17 21.42 17.43
N VAL A 547 -9.19 20.58 17.65
CA VAL A 547 -10.56 21.01 17.95
C VAL A 547 -10.90 20.92 19.44
N ASP A 548 -9.91 20.58 20.27
CA ASP A 548 -10.07 20.59 21.72
C ASP A 548 -10.27 22.03 22.24
N ALA A 549 -10.83 22.16 23.44
CA ALA A 549 -11.12 23.47 24.02
C ALA A 549 -9.82 24.24 24.36
N GLY A 550 -9.61 25.37 23.68
CA GLY A 550 -8.49 26.27 23.95
C GLY A 550 -7.91 26.86 22.67
N PRO A 551 -7.00 27.86 22.77
CA PRO A 551 -6.20 28.29 21.64
C PRO A 551 -5.27 27.15 21.21
N SER A 552 -5.32 26.80 19.92
CA SER A 552 -4.43 25.81 19.31
C SER A 552 -3.78 26.40 18.06
N ASP A 553 -2.47 26.18 17.93
CA ASP A 553 -1.71 26.62 16.78
C ASP A 553 -2.01 25.75 15.56
N LEU A 554 -1.78 26.32 14.37
CA LEU A 554 -1.82 25.56 13.13
C LEU A 554 -0.52 24.78 12.98
N ILE A 555 -0.63 23.45 12.90
CA ILE A 555 0.52 22.58 12.66
C ILE A 555 0.60 22.31 11.16
N VAL A 556 1.76 22.64 10.58
CA VAL A 556 2.05 22.39 9.17
C VAL A 556 3.10 21.29 9.06
N THR A 557 2.79 20.22 8.33
CA THR A 557 3.73 19.11 8.11
C THR A 557 3.89 18.79 6.64
N PHE A 558 5.12 18.59 6.19
CA PHE A 558 5.44 18.08 4.86
C PHE A 558 5.84 16.62 4.96
N ARG A 559 5.30 15.78 4.07
CA ARG A 559 5.59 14.35 4.02
C ARG A 559 5.79 13.88 2.58
N ILE A 560 6.58 12.83 2.44
CA ILE A 560 6.81 12.11 1.18
C ILE A 560 6.29 10.67 1.25
N ASN A 561 5.49 10.38 2.27
CA ASN A 561 4.70 9.17 2.37
C ASN A 561 3.27 9.49 2.79
N ARG A 562 2.39 8.52 2.50
CA ARG A 562 1.02 8.52 2.97
C ARG A 562 0.99 8.29 4.49
N ALA A 563 0.00 8.87 5.17
CA ALA A 563 -0.12 8.77 6.62
C ALA A 563 -0.42 7.33 7.10
N PHE A 564 -1.21 6.57 6.35
CA PHE A 564 -1.56 5.18 6.63
C PHE A 564 -2.09 4.45 5.39
#